data_AF-A0A811KN04-F1
#
_entry.id   AF-A0A811KN04-F1
#
_cell.length_a   1.000
_cell.length_b   1.000
_cell.length_c   1.000
_cell.angle_alpha   90.00
_cell.angle_beta   90.00
_cell.angle_gamma   90.00
#
_symmetry.space_group_name_H-M   'P 1'
#
loop_
_entity.id
_entity.type
_entity.pdbx_description
1 polymer ?
#
loop_
_entity_poly.entity_id
_entity_poly.type
_entity_poly.pdbx_seq_one_letter_code
_entity_poly.pdbx_strand_id
1 'polypeptide(L)'
;MNADDECDYELANSGSRQTIDLALSCLGLLLGSIHLTLLIYIRYAQKHKGFFLMLIQAIISVLTMSFLIFGCIVDMCAIRLNSVLAFFRAYIWLFLVNALIAAYGFIVVALCLDRYVALNNPLYYKLSFSKLKARLVIMLICTVVSVLVCFKWLIYNKVDGVDGFVENEVITSTLWYNVIKTASALMQYFVSGVVMILLSVSIIIKLKDVNYQHSVELRLAEGSMNEWTKHHKTTANICIFLTFSYILCNWPYALADYFYSPEKTMLKLSLLLLIITFSTVHTGIIGRTQSAGAQGVLLCHGQRVANVLVKLFDADTGVDRDDLLASGKTDRNGFFRISGSTKEITNIDPKLNIYHDCNNQLPCKRKFSFPIADQYISKGKTVQSHYDVGYLELSEKFPGEARDCIH
;
A
#
# COMPACT_ATOMS: atom_id res chain seq x y z
N MET A 1 46.66 10.80 14.36
CA MET A 1 46.14 11.15 13.02
C MET A 1 46.39 12.64 12.89
N ASN A 2 47.20 13.04 11.91
CA ASN A 2 47.49 14.46 11.68
C ASN A 2 46.28 15.10 10.99
N ALA A 3 46.06 16.40 11.23
CA ALA A 3 44.95 17.16 10.64
C ALA A 3 44.92 17.11 9.09
N ASP A 4 46.09 16.93 8.46
CA ASP A 4 46.21 16.80 7.00
C ASP A 4 45.64 15.45 6.48
N ASP A 5 45.82 14.35 7.23
CA ASP A 5 45.24 13.03 6.87
C ASP A 5 43.70 13.03 7.05
N GLU A 6 43.20 13.80 8.01
CA GLU A 6 41.76 13.97 8.27
C GLU A 6 41.10 14.81 7.17
N CYS A 7 41.78 15.86 6.71
CA CYS A 7 41.32 16.71 5.61
C CYS A 7 41.31 15.97 4.25
N ASP A 8 42.34 15.18 3.94
CA ASP A 8 42.39 14.36 2.72
C ASP A 8 41.35 13.24 2.72
N TYR A 9 41.08 12.63 3.89
CA TYR A 9 40.02 11.63 4.06
C TYR A 9 38.61 12.23 3.89
N GLU A 10 38.36 13.42 4.44
CA GLU A 10 37.08 14.14 4.28
C GLU A 10 36.85 14.61 2.83
N LEU A 11 37.89 15.08 2.13
CA LEU A 11 37.81 15.44 0.71
C LEU A 11 37.53 14.24 -0.20
N ALA A 12 38.21 13.10 0.05
CA ALA A 12 37.98 11.86 -0.70
C ALA A 12 36.56 11.30 -0.49
N ASN A 13 36.06 11.35 0.74
CA ASN A 13 34.72 10.88 1.08
C ASN A 13 33.62 11.82 0.52
N SER A 14 33.86 13.13 0.53
CA SER A 14 32.97 14.14 -0.07
C SER A 14 32.83 13.95 -1.59
N GLY A 15 33.95 13.74 -2.30
CA GLY A 15 33.96 13.48 -3.74
C GLY A 15 33.26 12.17 -4.13
N SER A 16 33.40 11.12 -3.32
CA SER A 16 32.69 9.85 -3.52
C SER A 16 31.17 9.99 -3.31
N ARG A 17 30.74 10.79 -2.33
CA ARG A 17 29.32 11.02 -2.05
C ARG A 17 28.63 11.82 -3.17
N GLN A 18 29.27 12.90 -3.64
CA GLN A 18 28.73 13.73 -4.73
C GLN A 18 28.57 12.92 -6.03
N THR A 19 29.50 12.00 -6.33
CA THR A 19 29.42 11.13 -7.51
C THR A 19 28.28 10.12 -7.42
N ILE A 20 28.00 9.57 -6.23
CA ILE A 20 26.84 8.70 -6.00
C ILE A 20 25.53 9.49 -6.15
N ASP A 21 25.44 10.68 -5.57
CA ASP A 21 24.23 11.52 -5.63
C ASP A 21 23.91 11.93 -7.08
N LEU A 22 24.94 12.29 -7.87
CA LEU A 22 24.79 12.57 -9.29
C LEU A 22 24.33 11.33 -10.08
N ALA A 23 24.94 10.16 -9.83
CA ALA A 23 24.58 8.92 -10.52
C ALA A 23 23.12 8.51 -10.23
N LEU A 24 22.70 8.57 -8.97
CA LEU A 24 21.32 8.27 -8.56
C LEU A 24 20.33 9.28 -9.15
N SER A 25 20.67 10.56 -9.18
CA SER A 25 19.82 11.60 -9.77
C SER A 25 19.67 11.43 -11.29
N CYS A 26 20.75 11.06 -11.98
CA CYS A 26 20.73 10.73 -13.42
C CYS A 26 19.87 9.50 -13.72
N LEU A 27 20.01 8.43 -12.93
CA LEU A 27 19.15 7.24 -13.05
C LEU A 27 17.67 7.60 -12.80
N GLY A 28 17.41 8.41 -11.77
CA GLY A 28 16.07 8.93 -11.46
C GLY A 28 15.48 9.74 -12.61
N LEU A 29 16.27 10.61 -13.24
CA LEU A 29 15.84 11.40 -14.39
C LEU A 29 15.53 10.50 -15.61
N LEU A 30 16.36 9.49 -15.87
CA LEU A 30 16.14 8.55 -16.98
C LEU A 30 14.83 7.76 -16.79
N LEU A 31 14.66 7.13 -15.62
CA LEU A 31 13.44 6.38 -15.30
C LEU A 31 12.20 7.28 -15.27
N GLY A 32 12.32 8.48 -14.69
CA GLY A 32 11.25 9.48 -14.64
C GLY A 32 10.84 9.97 -16.04
N SER A 33 11.80 10.15 -16.95
CA SER A 33 11.53 10.57 -18.34
C SER A 33 10.83 9.46 -19.14
N ILE A 34 11.23 8.20 -18.96
CA ILE A 34 10.54 7.04 -19.55
C ILE A 34 9.10 6.97 -19.05
N HIS A 35 8.89 7.09 -17.74
CA HIS A 35 7.56 7.08 -17.12
C HIS A 35 6.69 8.24 -17.63
N LEU A 36 7.22 9.46 -17.69
CA LEU A 36 6.51 10.63 -18.22
C LEU A 36 6.11 10.44 -19.69
N THR A 37 7.04 9.94 -20.51
CA THR A 37 6.79 9.67 -21.94
C THR A 37 5.68 8.65 -22.12
N LEU A 38 5.69 7.57 -21.34
CA LEU A 38 4.64 6.55 -21.34
C LEU A 38 3.27 7.14 -20.95
N LEU A 39 3.22 7.98 -19.92
CA LEU A 39 1.96 8.62 -19.50
C LEU A 39 1.43 9.63 -20.53
N ILE A 40 2.30 10.38 -21.19
CA ILE A 40 1.93 11.27 -22.29
C ILE A 40 1.38 10.45 -23.46
N TYR A 41 2.04 9.35 -23.82
CA TYR A 41 1.58 8.43 -24.85
C TYR A 41 0.20 7.86 -24.53
N ILE A 42 -0.01 7.32 -23.32
CA ILE A 42 -1.31 6.80 -22.88
C ILE A 42 -2.38 7.89 -22.93
N ARG A 43 -2.07 9.11 -22.49
CA ARG A 43 -3.03 10.21 -22.49
C ARG A 43 -3.42 10.66 -23.90
N TYR A 44 -2.46 10.74 -24.82
CA TYR A 44 -2.69 11.27 -26.17
C TYR A 44 -3.17 10.19 -27.14
N ALA A 45 -2.51 9.04 -27.18
CA ALA A 45 -2.84 7.94 -28.10
C ALA A 45 -4.07 7.14 -27.64
N GLN A 46 -4.18 6.83 -26.34
CA GLN A 46 -5.28 6.01 -25.81
C GLN A 46 -6.46 6.84 -25.28
N LYS A 47 -6.38 8.19 -25.32
CA LYS A 47 -7.41 9.14 -24.87
C LYS A 47 -7.94 8.91 -23.44
N HIS A 48 -7.16 8.24 -22.58
CA HIS A 48 -7.54 7.95 -21.20
C HIS A 48 -7.40 9.20 -20.31
N LYS A 49 -8.51 9.70 -19.77
CA LYS A 49 -8.56 10.90 -18.91
C LYS A 49 -8.20 10.64 -17.43
N GLY A 50 -8.09 9.38 -17.02
CA GLY A 50 -7.88 8.97 -15.63
C GLY A 50 -6.53 9.38 -15.04
N PHE A 51 -5.47 9.50 -15.84
CA PHE A 51 -4.07 9.57 -15.40
C PHE A 51 -3.54 10.98 -15.02
N PHE A 52 -4.41 11.96 -14.80
CA PHE A 52 -3.99 13.36 -14.59
C PHE A 52 -3.02 13.54 -13.40
N LEU A 53 -3.36 12.99 -12.23
CA LEU A 53 -2.50 13.10 -11.03
C LEU A 53 -1.14 12.40 -11.23
N MET A 54 -1.13 11.22 -11.87
CA MET A 54 0.10 10.49 -12.20
C MET A 54 0.99 11.26 -13.17
N LEU A 55 0.40 11.94 -14.16
CA LEU A 55 1.16 12.79 -15.08
C LEU A 55 1.87 13.92 -14.33
N ILE A 56 1.16 14.59 -13.42
CA ILE A 56 1.72 15.69 -12.63
C ILE A 56 2.81 15.18 -11.69
N GLN A 57 2.60 14.04 -11.04
CA GLN A 57 3.63 13.37 -10.25
C GLN A 57 4.90 13.11 -11.07
N ALA A 58 4.76 12.59 -12.30
CA ALA A 58 5.89 12.33 -13.19
C ALA A 58 6.61 13.62 -13.61
N ILE A 59 5.88 14.69 -13.90
CA ILE A 59 6.45 16.02 -14.20
C ILE A 59 7.26 16.54 -13.01
N ILE A 60 6.70 16.49 -11.80
CA ILE A 60 7.40 16.93 -10.59
C ILE A 60 8.64 16.09 -10.33
N SER A 61 8.56 14.77 -10.56
CA SER A 61 9.72 13.88 -10.42
C SER A 61 10.85 14.27 -11.39
N VAL A 62 10.54 14.48 -12.67
CA VAL A 62 11.53 14.90 -13.67
C VAL A 62 12.13 16.26 -13.30
N LEU A 63 11.29 17.23 -12.95
CA LEU A 63 11.72 18.57 -12.54
C LEU A 63 12.66 18.53 -11.32
N THR A 64 12.29 17.74 -10.31
CA THR A 64 13.09 17.55 -9.09
C THR A 64 14.45 16.95 -9.42
N MET A 65 14.49 15.89 -10.23
CA MET A 65 15.75 15.22 -10.61
C MET A 65 16.63 16.15 -11.45
N SER A 66 16.06 16.93 -12.37
CA SER A 66 16.81 17.93 -13.13
C SER A 66 17.45 18.99 -12.24
N PHE A 67 16.74 19.47 -11.22
CA PHE A 67 17.32 20.41 -10.25
C PHE A 67 18.37 19.75 -9.33
N LEU A 68 18.19 18.51 -8.93
CA LEU A 68 19.22 17.79 -8.16
C LEU A 68 20.52 17.62 -8.96
N ILE A 69 20.42 17.22 -10.23
CA ILE A 69 21.58 17.09 -11.13
C ILE A 69 22.28 18.43 -11.30
N PHE A 70 21.52 19.51 -11.57
CA PHE A 70 22.11 20.84 -11.70
C PHE A 70 22.83 21.27 -10.41
N GLY A 71 22.24 21.02 -9.24
CA GLY A 71 22.88 21.25 -7.95
C GLY A 71 24.20 20.48 -7.80
N CYS A 72 24.19 19.18 -8.11
CA CYS A 72 25.39 18.33 -8.04
C CYS A 72 26.50 18.81 -8.98
N ILE A 73 26.17 19.25 -10.21
CA ILE A 73 27.15 19.77 -11.17
C ILE A 73 27.77 21.07 -10.64
N VAL A 74 26.95 21.99 -10.10
CA VAL A 74 27.45 23.23 -9.51
C VAL A 74 28.42 22.95 -8.35
N ASP A 75 28.13 21.91 -7.56
CA ASP A 75 28.95 21.50 -6.41
C ASP A 75 30.29 20.89 -6.84
N MET A 76 30.25 19.97 -7.81
CA MET A 76 31.45 19.34 -8.36
C MET A 76 32.36 20.33 -9.09
N CYS A 77 31.78 21.33 -9.76
CA CYS A 77 32.57 22.35 -10.46
C CYS A 77 33.29 23.31 -9.51
N ALA A 78 33.15 23.15 -8.18
CA ALA A 78 33.76 23.98 -7.14
C ALA A 78 33.67 25.48 -7.48
N ILE A 79 32.56 25.88 -8.11
CA ILE A 79 32.36 27.27 -8.52
C ILE A 79 32.28 28.04 -7.20
N ARG A 80 33.32 28.79 -6.86
CA ARG A 80 33.27 29.76 -5.75
C ARG A 80 32.07 30.67 -6.03
N LEU A 81 30.98 30.39 -5.35
CA LEU A 81 29.76 31.16 -5.50
C LEU A 81 30.07 32.55 -4.95
N ASN A 82 29.96 33.58 -5.79
CA ASN A 82 29.91 34.96 -5.31
C ASN A 82 28.81 35.05 -4.22
N SER A 83 28.94 35.95 -3.25
CA SER A 83 28.01 36.04 -2.10
C SER A 83 26.53 36.09 -2.52
N VAL A 84 26.23 36.68 -3.68
CA VAL A 84 24.90 36.71 -4.31
C VAL A 84 24.44 35.31 -4.71
N LEU A 85 25.27 34.54 -5.41
CA LEU A 85 24.91 33.20 -5.88
C LEU A 85 24.78 32.21 -4.71
N ALA A 86 25.59 32.37 -3.65
CA ALA A 86 25.45 31.61 -2.41
C ALA A 86 24.09 31.89 -1.73
N PHE A 87 23.67 33.16 -1.68
CA PHE A 87 22.33 33.54 -1.22
C PHE A 87 21.22 32.89 -2.07
N PHE A 88 21.30 32.99 -3.40
CA PHE A 88 20.30 32.36 -4.28
C PHE A 88 20.24 30.84 -4.08
N ARG A 89 21.38 30.18 -3.94
CA ARG A 89 21.45 28.74 -3.71
C ARG A 89 20.81 28.36 -2.37
N ALA A 90 21.18 29.03 -1.29
CA ALA A 90 20.74 28.68 0.07
C ALA A 90 19.24 28.93 0.29
N TYR A 91 18.74 30.10 -0.12
CA TYR A 91 17.38 30.52 0.24
C TYR A 91 16.34 30.27 -0.85
N ILE A 92 16.73 30.24 -2.13
CA ILE A 92 15.77 30.07 -3.23
C ILE A 92 15.84 28.65 -3.77
N TRP A 93 17.03 28.18 -4.16
CA TRP A 93 17.18 26.88 -4.82
C TRP A 93 16.90 25.70 -3.90
N LEU A 94 17.62 25.59 -2.77
CA LEU A 94 17.45 24.46 -1.85
C LEU A 94 16.04 24.41 -1.24
N PHE A 95 15.46 25.58 -0.95
CA PHE A 95 14.07 25.68 -0.53
C PHE A 95 13.11 25.14 -1.59
N LEU A 96 13.28 25.53 -2.86
CA LEU A 96 12.46 25.06 -3.97
C LEU A 96 12.57 23.54 -4.18
N VAL A 97 13.80 23.00 -4.18
CA VAL A 97 14.04 21.56 -4.33
C VAL A 97 13.40 20.78 -3.19
N ASN A 98 13.55 21.23 -1.94
CA ASN A 98 12.90 20.60 -0.78
C ASN A 98 11.37 20.66 -0.87
N ALA A 99 10.80 21.78 -1.32
CA ALA A 99 9.36 21.91 -1.54
C ALA A 99 8.85 20.98 -2.63
N LEU A 100 9.61 20.77 -3.71
CA LEU A 100 9.28 19.81 -4.77
C LEU A 100 9.32 18.35 -4.28
N ILE A 101 10.34 17.99 -3.50
CA ILE A 101 10.45 16.66 -2.87
C ILE A 101 9.24 16.42 -1.93
N ALA A 102 8.89 17.41 -1.10
CA ALA A 102 7.70 17.33 -0.25
C ALA A 102 6.41 17.21 -1.07
N ALA A 103 6.27 17.98 -2.15
CA ALA A 103 5.10 17.93 -3.04
C ALA A 103 4.95 16.56 -3.71
N TYR A 104 6.06 15.98 -4.17
CA TYR A 104 6.07 14.61 -4.67
C TYR A 104 5.50 13.64 -3.64
N GLY A 105 5.96 13.71 -2.38
CA GLY A 105 5.47 12.87 -1.29
C GLY A 105 3.95 13.00 -1.06
N PHE A 106 3.44 14.22 -0.91
CA PHE A 106 2.00 14.45 -0.69
C PHE A 106 1.14 14.07 -1.91
N ILE A 107 1.66 14.18 -3.12
CA ILE A 107 0.94 13.74 -4.33
C ILE A 107 0.82 12.21 -4.37
N VAL A 108 1.84 11.47 -3.91
CA VAL A 108 1.74 10.01 -3.77
C VAL A 108 0.65 9.63 -2.76
N VAL A 109 0.54 10.34 -1.64
CA VAL A 109 -0.58 10.17 -0.69
C VAL A 109 -1.93 10.46 -1.37
N ALA A 110 -2.01 11.56 -2.13
CA ALA A 110 -3.21 11.92 -2.87
C ALA A 110 -3.61 10.88 -3.94
N LEU A 111 -2.66 10.17 -4.54
CA LEU A 111 -2.93 9.06 -5.46
C LEU A 111 -3.56 7.86 -4.75
N CYS A 112 -3.09 7.52 -3.54
CA CYS A 112 -3.73 6.52 -2.70
C CYS A 112 -5.16 6.94 -2.32
N LEU A 113 -5.37 8.22 -2.01
CA LEU A 113 -6.68 8.77 -1.70
C LEU A 113 -7.62 8.73 -2.92
N ASP A 114 -7.14 9.09 -4.11
CA ASP A 114 -7.93 9.04 -5.35
C ASP A 114 -8.47 7.63 -5.61
N ARG A 115 -7.63 6.60 -5.44
CA ARG A 115 -8.02 5.19 -5.55
C ARG A 115 -9.02 4.76 -4.48
N TYR A 116 -8.80 5.18 -3.23
CA TYR A 116 -9.73 4.90 -2.14
C TYR A 116 -11.12 5.49 -2.41
N VAL A 117 -11.20 6.76 -2.83
CA VAL A 117 -12.48 7.41 -3.13
C VAL A 117 -13.15 6.76 -4.35
N ALA A 118 -12.38 6.42 -5.39
CA ALA A 118 -12.91 5.74 -6.57
C ALA A 118 -13.57 4.40 -6.24
N LEU A 119 -12.97 3.62 -5.33
CA LEU A 119 -13.46 2.30 -4.95
C LEU A 119 -14.60 2.36 -3.93
N ASN A 120 -14.50 3.25 -2.93
CA ASN A 120 -15.48 3.31 -1.86
C ASN A 120 -16.76 4.04 -2.27
N ASN A 121 -16.66 5.07 -3.13
CA ASN A 121 -17.79 5.89 -3.56
C ASN A 121 -17.73 6.18 -5.07
N PRO A 122 -18.00 5.19 -5.94
CA PRO A 122 -17.81 5.33 -7.39
C PRO A 122 -18.70 6.39 -8.03
N LEU A 123 -19.94 6.57 -7.54
CA LEU A 123 -20.86 7.60 -8.03
C LEU A 123 -20.35 9.02 -7.71
N TYR A 124 -19.95 9.25 -6.45
CA TYR A 124 -19.35 10.52 -6.05
C TYR A 124 -18.05 10.80 -6.81
N TYR A 125 -17.23 9.77 -7.02
CA TYR A 125 -16.00 9.90 -7.79
C TYR A 125 -16.27 10.36 -9.22
N LYS A 126 -17.21 9.71 -9.92
CA LYS A 126 -17.56 10.07 -11.30
C LYS A 126 -18.20 11.46 -11.41
N LEU A 127 -19.03 11.86 -10.45
CA LEU A 127 -19.78 13.11 -10.50
C LEU A 127 -18.99 14.34 -10.00
N SER A 128 -18.05 14.15 -9.08
CA SER A 128 -17.33 15.24 -8.42
C SER A 128 -15.82 15.07 -8.47
N PHE A 129 -15.29 13.99 -7.88
CA PHE A 129 -13.86 13.85 -7.59
C PHE A 129 -12.97 13.69 -8.84
N SER A 130 -13.48 13.06 -9.88
CA SER A 130 -12.78 12.85 -11.15
C SER A 130 -12.70 14.10 -12.03
N LYS A 131 -13.43 15.18 -11.68
CA LYS A 131 -13.42 16.44 -12.44
C LYS A 131 -12.07 17.14 -12.29
N LEU A 132 -11.63 17.80 -13.36
CA LEU A 132 -10.37 18.55 -13.37
C LEU A 132 -10.28 19.58 -12.23
N LYS A 133 -11.39 20.28 -11.93
CA LYS A 133 -11.44 21.26 -10.84
C LYS A 133 -11.06 20.65 -9.47
N ALA A 134 -11.61 19.48 -9.13
CA ALA A 134 -11.29 18.81 -7.88
C ALA A 134 -9.82 18.38 -7.82
N ARG A 135 -9.30 17.85 -8.94
CA ARG A 135 -7.88 17.45 -9.05
C ARG A 135 -6.93 18.65 -8.90
N LEU A 136 -7.25 19.79 -9.50
CA LEU A 136 -6.47 21.02 -9.33
C LEU A 136 -6.48 21.51 -7.87
N VAL A 137 -7.61 21.40 -7.17
CA VAL A 137 -7.71 21.75 -5.74
C VAL A 137 -6.83 20.83 -4.89
N ILE A 138 -6.86 19.52 -5.12
CA ILE A 138 -6.00 18.56 -4.40
C ILE A 138 -4.53 18.92 -4.61
N MET A 139 -4.13 19.22 -5.85
CA MET A 139 -2.75 19.61 -6.14
C MET A 139 -2.36 20.93 -5.47
N LEU A 140 -3.25 21.91 -5.46
CA LEU A 140 -3.01 23.18 -4.76
C LEU A 140 -2.78 22.93 -3.26
N ILE A 141 -3.61 22.08 -2.64
CA ILE A 141 -3.46 21.70 -1.22
C ILE A 141 -2.10 21.03 -0.99
N CYS A 142 -1.74 20.02 -1.80
CA CYS A 142 -0.44 19.35 -1.67
C CYS A 142 0.72 20.34 -1.77
N THR A 143 0.72 21.23 -2.77
CA THR A 143 1.78 22.23 -2.96
C THR A 143 1.84 23.23 -1.80
N VAL A 144 0.70 23.72 -1.30
CA VAL A 144 0.65 24.65 -0.17
C VAL A 144 1.22 23.98 1.09
N VAL A 145 0.80 22.75 1.38
CA VAL A 145 1.32 21.99 2.54
C VAL A 145 2.82 21.77 2.42
N SER A 146 3.33 21.41 1.23
CA SER A 146 4.78 21.28 0.99
C SER A 146 5.55 22.54 1.31
N VAL A 147 5.09 23.69 0.81
CA VAL A 147 5.74 24.98 1.04
C VAL A 147 5.77 25.32 2.53
N LEU A 148 4.66 25.10 3.24
CA LEU A 148 4.58 25.34 4.69
C LEU A 148 5.53 24.45 5.50
N VAL A 149 5.61 23.16 5.17
CA VAL A 149 6.50 22.19 5.84
C VAL A 149 7.97 22.52 5.59
N CYS A 150 8.30 23.05 4.41
CA CYS A 150 9.66 23.46 4.04
C CYS A 150 10.01 24.88 4.49
N PHE A 151 9.05 25.71 4.89
CA PHE A 151 9.28 27.10 5.29
C PHE A 151 10.31 27.22 6.44
N LYS A 152 10.39 26.18 7.28
CA LYS A 152 11.41 26.05 8.34
C LYS A 152 12.85 26.25 7.83
N TRP A 153 13.13 25.83 6.58
CA TRP A 153 14.45 25.91 5.97
C TRP A 153 14.96 27.37 5.90
N LEU A 154 14.07 28.30 5.57
CA LEU A 154 14.39 29.73 5.44
C LEU A 154 14.70 30.39 6.79
N ILE A 155 14.14 29.85 7.87
CA ILE A 155 14.30 30.38 9.22
C ILE A 155 15.60 29.86 9.85
N TYR A 156 15.96 28.60 9.58
CA TYR A 156 17.02 27.91 10.32
C TYR A 156 18.40 28.03 9.72
N ASN A 157 18.51 28.31 8.43
CA ASN A 157 19.80 28.40 7.76
C ASN A 157 20.23 29.87 7.63
N LYS A 158 21.50 30.14 7.93
CA LYS A 158 22.19 31.39 7.62
C LYS A 158 23.27 31.14 6.58
N VAL A 159 23.60 32.14 5.77
CA VAL A 159 24.77 32.07 4.87
C VAL A 159 25.99 32.47 5.70
N ASP A 160 27.02 31.61 5.72
CA ASP A 160 28.27 31.87 6.43
C ASP A 160 29.46 31.65 5.48
N GLY A 161 30.28 32.71 5.30
CA GLY A 161 31.56 32.63 4.59
C GLY A 161 31.56 32.00 3.18
N VAL A 162 32.68 31.35 2.85
CA VAL A 162 33.01 30.77 1.53
C VAL A 162 32.35 29.40 1.31
N ASP A 163 31.93 28.71 2.36
CA ASP A 163 31.42 27.33 2.31
C ASP A 163 29.88 27.22 2.34
N GLY A 164 29.17 28.34 2.23
CA GLY A 164 27.87 28.39 1.58
C GLY A 164 26.63 28.48 2.46
N PHE A 165 26.56 27.81 3.63
CA PHE A 165 25.49 28.00 4.64
C PHE A 165 25.74 27.15 5.91
N VAL A 166 25.27 27.64 7.06
CA VAL A 166 25.37 26.97 8.37
C VAL A 166 24.02 27.09 9.10
N GLU A 167 23.65 26.10 9.91
CA GLU A 167 22.48 26.23 10.79
C GLU A 167 22.70 27.37 11.80
N ASN A 168 21.67 28.18 12.05
CA ASN A 168 21.75 29.31 12.96
C ASN A 168 21.77 28.83 14.42
N GLU A 169 22.96 28.82 15.03
CA GLU A 169 23.21 28.36 16.41
C GLU A 169 22.28 28.97 17.47
N VAL A 170 21.90 30.25 17.31
CA VAL A 170 20.98 30.92 18.24
C VAL A 170 19.59 30.28 18.19
N ILE A 171 19.14 29.91 16.99
CA ILE A 171 17.82 29.32 16.77
C ILE A 171 17.82 27.83 17.15
N THR A 172 18.88 27.09 16.82
CA THR A 172 18.99 25.65 17.09
C THR A 172 19.01 25.30 18.58
N SER A 173 19.47 26.23 19.43
CA SER A 173 19.47 26.08 20.89
C SER A 173 18.06 26.01 21.50
N THR A 174 17.04 26.55 20.81
CA THR A 174 15.69 26.70 21.33
C THR A 174 14.89 25.39 21.37
N LEU A 175 13.95 25.27 22.31
CA LEU A 175 12.97 24.18 22.32
C LEU A 175 12.09 24.21 21.07
N TRP A 176 11.71 25.40 20.62
CA TRP A 176 10.86 25.61 19.44
C TRP A 176 11.48 25.06 18.15
N TYR A 177 12.79 25.20 17.96
CA TYR A 177 13.49 24.56 16.85
C TYR A 177 13.27 23.04 16.84
N ASN A 178 13.45 22.39 17.99
CA ASN A 178 13.26 20.94 18.10
C ASN A 178 11.80 20.53 17.84
N VAL A 179 10.83 21.28 18.36
CA VAL A 179 9.39 21.02 18.14
C VAL A 179 9.03 21.14 16.66
N ILE A 180 9.42 22.23 16.00
CA ILE A 180 9.06 22.47 14.59
C ILE A 180 9.83 21.53 13.65
N LYS A 181 11.12 21.25 13.91
CA LYS A 181 11.89 20.27 13.14
C LYS A 181 11.25 18.88 13.23
N THR A 182 10.87 18.47 14.44
CA THR A 182 10.14 17.21 14.70
C THR A 182 8.79 17.20 13.97
N ALA A 183 7.97 18.23 14.15
CA ALA A 183 6.64 18.32 13.54
C ALA A 183 6.69 18.28 12.00
N SER A 184 7.64 18.99 11.40
CA SER A 184 7.83 19.01 9.95
C SER A 184 8.30 17.65 9.42
N ALA A 185 9.28 17.00 10.06
CA ALA A 185 9.73 15.66 9.69
C ALA A 185 8.61 14.62 9.81
N LEU A 186 7.82 14.70 10.88
CA LEU A 186 6.66 13.83 11.09
C LEU A 186 5.58 14.05 10.04
N MET A 187 5.19 15.30 9.78
CA MET A 187 4.18 15.62 8.78
C MET A 187 4.59 15.16 7.38
N GLN A 188 5.85 15.40 7.01
CA GLN A 188 6.35 15.09 5.67
C GLN A 188 6.43 13.59 5.40
N TYR A 189 7.01 12.83 6.32
CA TYR A 189 7.41 11.43 6.06
C TYR A 189 6.59 10.40 6.85
N PHE A 190 6.38 10.63 8.15
CA PHE A 190 5.73 9.63 9.01
C PHE A 190 4.21 9.63 8.84
N VAL A 191 3.57 10.80 8.96
CA VAL A 191 2.12 10.96 8.79
C VAL A 191 1.69 10.54 7.38
N SER A 192 2.40 10.99 6.36
CA SER A 192 2.19 10.56 4.97
C SER A 192 2.26 9.04 4.81
N GLY A 193 3.28 8.39 5.39
CA GLY A 193 3.43 6.94 5.37
C GLY A 193 2.30 6.20 6.10
N VAL A 194 1.91 6.66 7.29
CA VAL A 194 0.79 6.08 8.05
C VAL A 194 -0.52 6.22 7.28
N VAL A 195 -0.83 7.40 6.74
CA VAL A 195 -2.03 7.62 5.93
C VAL A 195 -2.04 6.69 4.71
N MET A 196 -0.91 6.51 4.03
CA MET A 196 -0.81 5.57 2.91
C MET A 196 -1.07 4.12 3.32
N ILE A 197 -0.56 3.67 4.48
CA ILE A 197 -0.86 2.34 5.02
C ILE A 197 -2.36 2.20 5.22
N LEU A 198 -3.00 3.15 5.90
CA LEU A 198 -4.43 3.10 6.21
C LEU A 198 -5.29 3.08 4.94
N LEU A 199 -4.97 3.94 3.98
CA LEU A 199 -5.66 3.98 2.69
C LEU A 199 -5.48 2.67 1.92
N SER A 200 -4.26 2.13 1.88
CA SER A 200 -3.96 0.88 1.16
C SER A 200 -4.64 -0.32 1.78
N VAL A 201 -4.63 -0.45 3.11
CA VAL A 201 -5.37 -1.49 3.82
C VAL A 201 -6.87 -1.37 3.54
N SER A 202 -7.43 -0.16 3.61
CA SER A 202 -8.84 0.07 3.33
C SER A 202 -9.22 -0.29 1.89
N ILE A 203 -8.36 0.01 0.92
CA ILE A 203 -8.53 -0.39 -0.49
C ILE A 203 -8.54 -1.91 -0.60
N ILE A 204 -7.59 -2.61 0.01
CA ILE A 204 -7.51 -4.09 -0.05
C ILE A 204 -8.75 -4.74 0.54
N ILE A 205 -9.18 -4.29 1.72
CA ILE A 205 -10.40 -4.79 2.38
C ILE A 205 -11.61 -4.60 1.45
N LYS A 206 -11.74 -3.42 0.84
CA LYS A 206 -12.87 -3.15 -0.06
C LYS A 206 -12.80 -3.94 -1.36
N LEU A 207 -11.60 -4.15 -1.92
CA LEU A 207 -11.42 -5.00 -3.10
C LEU A 207 -11.80 -6.46 -2.80
N LYS A 208 -11.47 -7.00 -1.61
CA LYS A 208 -11.87 -8.36 -1.19
C LYS A 208 -13.39 -8.47 -1.10
N ASP A 209 -14.05 -7.51 -0.44
CA ASP A 209 -15.51 -7.44 -0.32
C ASP A 209 -16.21 -7.42 -1.70
N VAL A 210 -15.74 -6.55 -2.62
CA VAL A 210 -16.32 -6.49 -3.98
C VAL A 210 -16.06 -7.79 -4.76
N ASN A 211 -14.89 -8.40 -4.60
CA ASN A 211 -14.56 -9.67 -5.26
C ASN A 211 -15.44 -10.81 -4.77
N TYR A 212 -15.70 -10.85 -3.46
CA TYR A 212 -16.63 -11.81 -2.88
C TYR A 212 -18.04 -11.66 -3.47
N GLN A 213 -18.60 -10.44 -3.48
CA GLN A 213 -19.94 -10.18 -4.03
C GLN A 213 -20.05 -10.61 -5.50
N HIS A 214 -19.04 -10.27 -6.31
CA HIS A 214 -19.02 -10.62 -7.73
C HIS A 214 -18.89 -12.14 -7.95
N SER A 215 -18.13 -12.83 -7.09
CA SER A 215 -17.97 -14.30 -7.13
C SER A 215 -19.28 -15.05 -6.92
N VAL A 216 -20.18 -14.49 -6.12
CA VAL A 216 -21.52 -15.04 -5.85
C VAL A 216 -22.43 -14.86 -7.07
N GLU A 217 -22.37 -13.71 -7.73
CA GLU A 217 -23.25 -13.36 -8.86
C GLU A 217 -22.88 -14.10 -10.17
N LEU A 218 -21.59 -14.31 -10.46
CA LEU A 218 -21.13 -14.74 -11.79
C LEU A 218 -20.79 -16.22 -11.94
N ARG A 219 -21.51 -17.13 -11.26
CA ARG A 219 -21.34 -18.59 -11.43
C ARG A 219 -21.58 -19.12 -12.85
N LEU A 220 -21.95 -18.27 -13.81
CA LEU A 220 -22.29 -18.63 -15.19
C LEU A 220 -21.31 -18.09 -16.26
N ALA A 221 -20.26 -17.32 -15.91
CA ALA A 221 -19.31 -16.79 -16.89
C ALA A 221 -17.86 -16.82 -16.38
N GLU A 222 -17.24 -18.00 -16.50
CA GLU A 222 -15.86 -18.28 -16.07
C GLU A 222 -14.81 -17.34 -16.70
N GLY A 223 -15.01 -16.93 -17.96
CA GLY A 223 -14.11 -16.01 -18.67
C GLY A 223 -14.09 -14.59 -18.11
N SER A 224 -15.26 -14.04 -17.75
CA SER A 224 -15.38 -12.67 -17.22
C SER A 224 -14.83 -12.55 -15.81
N MET A 225 -14.97 -13.60 -14.99
CA MET A 225 -14.48 -13.63 -13.62
C MET A 225 -12.95 -13.51 -13.56
N ASN A 226 -12.25 -14.28 -14.40
CA ASN A 226 -10.79 -14.33 -14.39
C ASN A 226 -10.13 -12.99 -14.75
N GLU A 227 -10.70 -12.26 -15.73
CA GLU A 227 -10.20 -10.94 -16.12
C GLU A 227 -10.44 -9.90 -15.01
N TRP A 228 -11.62 -9.96 -14.39
CA TRP A 228 -12.01 -9.07 -13.31
C TRP A 228 -11.12 -9.26 -12.06
N THR A 229 -10.91 -10.50 -11.61
CA THR A 229 -10.05 -10.81 -10.46
C THR A 229 -8.59 -10.39 -10.73
N LYS A 230 -8.11 -10.59 -11.96
CA LYS A 230 -6.76 -10.14 -12.37
C LYS A 230 -6.60 -8.63 -12.24
N HIS A 231 -7.61 -7.84 -12.61
CA HIS A 231 -7.56 -6.38 -12.49
C HIS A 231 -7.52 -5.91 -11.01
N HIS A 232 -8.32 -6.54 -10.14
CA HIS A 232 -8.36 -6.22 -8.71
C HIS A 232 -7.05 -6.57 -8.01
N LYS A 233 -6.49 -7.75 -8.30
CA LYS A 233 -5.18 -8.19 -7.79
C LYS A 233 -4.06 -7.25 -8.23
N THR A 234 -4.08 -6.82 -9.49
CA THR A 234 -3.11 -5.84 -10.00
C THR A 234 -3.22 -4.51 -9.25
N THR A 235 -4.44 -4.03 -9.00
CA THR A 235 -4.69 -2.79 -8.26
C THR A 235 -4.17 -2.87 -6.82
N ALA A 236 -4.46 -3.97 -6.11
CA ALA A 236 -3.97 -4.22 -4.76
C ALA A 236 -2.44 -4.26 -4.70
N ASN A 237 -1.80 -5.02 -5.60
CA ASN A 237 -0.34 -5.14 -5.68
C ASN A 237 0.33 -3.77 -5.90
N ILE A 238 -0.24 -2.92 -6.76
CA ILE A 238 0.31 -1.58 -6.99
C ILE A 238 0.19 -0.72 -5.72
N CYS A 239 -0.94 -0.75 -4.99
CA CYS A 239 -1.09 0.01 -3.75
C CYS A 239 -0.11 -0.44 -2.65
N ILE A 240 0.09 -1.76 -2.52
CA ILE A 240 1.06 -2.35 -1.59
C ILE A 240 2.48 -1.90 -1.97
N PHE A 241 2.84 -2.03 -3.25
CA PHE A 241 4.16 -1.63 -3.74
C PHE A 241 4.44 -0.15 -3.51
N LEU A 242 3.49 0.74 -3.81
CA LEU A 242 3.63 2.18 -3.60
C LEU A 242 3.85 2.51 -2.11
N THR A 243 3.08 1.88 -1.23
CA THR A 243 3.18 2.10 0.22
C THR A 243 4.50 1.57 0.78
N PHE A 244 4.87 0.35 0.41
CA PHE A 244 6.12 -0.26 0.86
C PHE A 244 7.34 0.51 0.35
N SER A 245 7.39 0.86 -0.93
CA SER A 245 8.47 1.64 -1.52
C SER A 245 8.58 3.03 -0.87
N TYR A 246 7.45 3.70 -0.61
CA TYR A 246 7.47 5.00 0.07
C TYR A 246 8.12 4.90 1.45
N ILE A 247 7.70 3.93 2.27
CA ILE A 247 8.23 3.72 3.62
C ILE A 247 9.72 3.36 3.57
N LEU A 248 10.08 2.38 2.75
CA LEU A 248 11.45 1.88 2.66
C LEU A 248 12.43 2.96 2.23
N CYS A 249 12.03 3.83 1.30
CA CYS A 249 12.91 4.90 0.81
C CYS A 249 12.92 6.15 1.71
N ASN A 250 11.80 6.51 2.32
CA ASN A 250 11.68 7.81 3.02
C ASN A 250 11.91 7.73 4.53
N TRP A 251 11.51 6.66 5.21
CA TRP A 251 11.65 6.59 6.67
C TRP A 251 13.11 6.48 7.14
N PRO A 252 13.99 5.70 6.50
CA PRO A 252 15.41 5.70 6.87
C PRO A 252 16.04 7.09 6.71
N TYR A 253 15.73 7.79 5.62
CA TYR A 253 16.18 9.16 5.39
C TYR A 253 15.67 10.12 6.48
N ALA A 254 14.36 10.07 6.79
CA ALA A 254 13.76 10.93 7.80
C ALA A 254 14.33 10.67 9.21
N LEU A 255 14.57 9.40 9.55
CA LEU A 255 15.21 9.01 10.81
C LEU A 255 16.67 9.50 10.86
N ALA A 256 17.42 9.32 9.77
CA ALA A 256 18.80 9.79 9.68
C ALA A 256 18.87 11.32 9.86
N ASP A 257 18.05 12.09 9.14
CA ASP A 257 17.98 13.56 9.26
C ASP A 257 17.55 14.01 10.68
N TYR A 258 16.60 13.29 11.28
CA TYR A 258 16.12 13.60 12.62
C TYR A 258 17.16 13.35 13.72
N PHE A 259 17.88 12.23 13.63
CA PHE A 259 18.88 11.80 14.62
C PHE A 259 20.30 12.30 14.32
N TYR A 260 20.52 13.02 13.22
CA TYR A 260 21.85 13.50 12.79
C TYR A 260 22.57 14.35 13.85
N SER A 261 21.84 15.08 14.70
CA SER A 261 22.45 15.85 15.80
C SER A 261 22.36 15.07 17.13
N PRO A 262 23.51 14.75 17.77
CA PRO A 262 23.58 13.93 19.00
C PRO A 262 23.06 14.65 20.26
N GLU A 263 22.89 15.97 20.21
CA GLU A 263 22.31 16.72 21.32
C GLU A 263 20.78 16.47 21.41
N LYS A 264 20.31 16.14 22.63
CA LYS A 264 18.89 15.94 22.99
C LYS A 264 18.20 14.72 22.36
N THR A 265 18.95 13.68 21.99
CA THR A 265 18.44 12.40 21.44
C THR A 265 17.32 11.76 22.27
N MET A 266 17.39 11.83 23.61
CA MET A 266 16.35 11.30 24.50
C MET A 266 15.01 12.06 24.40
N LEU A 267 15.05 13.40 24.26
CA LEU A 267 13.85 14.22 24.05
C LEU A 267 13.23 13.91 22.68
N LYS A 268 14.08 13.78 21.66
CA LYS A 268 13.68 13.41 20.29
C LYS A 268 12.99 12.04 20.24
N LEU A 269 13.56 11.03 20.91
CA LEU A 269 12.95 9.70 21.07
C LEU A 269 11.60 9.76 21.79
N SER A 270 11.49 10.54 22.87
CA SER A 270 10.24 10.67 23.63
C SER A 270 9.12 11.33 22.82
N LEU A 271 9.41 12.37 22.04
CA LEU A 271 8.45 13.06 21.17
C LEU A 271 8.02 12.16 19.99
N LEU A 272 8.97 11.46 19.38
CA LEU A 272 8.70 10.49 18.32
C LEU A 272 7.77 9.36 18.83
N LEU A 273 8.08 8.78 19.99
CA LEU A 273 7.28 7.72 20.59
C LEU A 273 5.87 8.20 21.00
N LEU A 274 5.75 9.41 21.54
CA LEU A 274 4.45 10.02 21.87
C LEU A 274 3.56 10.19 20.63
N ILE A 275 4.13 10.56 19.50
CA ILE A 275 3.37 10.81 18.26
C ILE A 275 3.05 9.49 17.53
N ILE A 276 3.95 8.50 17.57
CA ILE A 276 3.68 7.14 17.09
C ILE A 276 2.58 6.46 17.93
N THR A 277 2.61 6.62 19.26
CA THR A 277 1.58 6.05 20.14
C THR A 277 0.23 6.75 19.93
N PHE A 278 0.19 8.07 19.76
CA PHE A 278 -1.05 8.79 19.44
C PHE A 278 -1.66 8.37 18.09
N SER A 279 -0.83 8.06 17.09
CA SER A 279 -1.29 7.60 15.77
C SER A 279 -1.70 6.12 15.72
N THR A 280 -1.15 5.27 16.59
CA THR A 280 -1.49 3.83 16.64
C THR A 280 -2.70 3.50 17.52
N VAL A 281 -3.16 4.42 18.38
CA VAL A 281 -4.35 4.25 19.25
C VAL A 281 -5.66 4.10 18.46
N HIS A 282 -5.69 4.36 17.14
CA HIS A 282 -6.89 4.21 16.31
C HIS A 282 -6.92 3.01 15.38
N THR A 283 -5.88 2.17 15.36
CA THR A 283 -5.78 1.11 14.35
C THR A 283 -5.97 -0.27 14.95
N GLY A 284 -7.22 -0.73 15.02
CA GLY A 284 -7.60 -2.13 15.29
C GLY A 284 -7.21 -3.10 14.17
N ILE A 285 -5.99 -2.99 13.62
CA ILE A 285 -5.49 -3.79 12.47
C ILE A 285 -4.97 -5.17 12.92
N ILE A 286 -5.11 -5.52 14.20
CA ILE A 286 -4.86 -6.89 14.66
C ILE A 286 -6.03 -7.74 14.18
N GLY A 287 -5.79 -8.58 13.15
CA GLY A 287 -6.82 -9.43 12.55
C GLY A 287 -7.65 -10.18 13.58
N ARG A 288 -8.93 -10.39 13.27
CA ARG A 288 -9.91 -11.02 14.17
C ARG A 288 -10.07 -12.50 13.86
N THR A 289 -10.24 -13.29 14.90
CA THR A 289 -10.63 -14.69 14.74
C THR A 289 -12.09 -14.76 14.32
N GLN A 290 -12.36 -15.55 13.30
CA GLN A 290 -13.69 -15.78 12.75
C GLN A 290 -13.88 -17.26 12.51
N SER A 291 -15.13 -17.70 12.50
CA SER A 291 -15.49 -19.10 12.29
C SER A 291 -16.70 -19.22 11.38
N ALA A 292 -16.75 -20.33 10.65
CA ALA A 292 -17.87 -20.69 9.81
C ALA A 292 -18.14 -22.19 9.96
N GLY A 293 -19.37 -22.60 9.71
CA GLY A 293 -19.76 -23.99 9.74
C GLY A 293 -20.93 -24.27 8.82
N ALA A 294 -21.03 -25.53 8.40
CA ALA A 294 -22.11 -26.02 7.56
C ALA A 294 -22.59 -27.39 8.05
N GLN A 295 -23.85 -27.71 7.74
CA GLN A 295 -24.46 -28.99 8.05
C GLN A 295 -25.46 -29.39 6.96
N GLY A 296 -25.78 -30.68 6.90
CA GLY A 296 -26.84 -31.20 6.04
C GLY A 296 -26.79 -32.72 5.89
N VAL A 297 -27.61 -33.24 4.99
CA VAL A 297 -27.74 -34.67 4.71
C VAL A 297 -27.47 -34.95 3.24
N LEU A 298 -26.55 -35.86 2.95
CA LEU A 298 -26.21 -36.27 1.59
C LEU A 298 -26.95 -37.54 1.20
N LEU A 299 -27.51 -37.52 -0.01
CA LEU A 299 -28.27 -38.60 -0.61
C LEU A 299 -27.59 -39.06 -1.91
N CYS A 300 -27.77 -40.33 -2.27
CA CYS A 300 -27.42 -40.89 -3.57
C CYS A 300 -28.60 -41.77 -4.01
N HIS A 301 -29.28 -41.37 -5.08
CA HIS A 301 -30.52 -42.01 -5.55
C HIS A 301 -31.60 -42.07 -4.46
N GLY A 302 -31.77 -40.99 -3.72
CA GLY A 302 -32.72 -40.88 -2.61
C GLY A 302 -32.30 -41.60 -1.33
N GLN A 303 -31.18 -42.34 -1.32
CA GLN A 303 -30.68 -43.04 -0.13
C GLN A 303 -29.57 -42.26 0.57
N ARG A 304 -29.62 -42.23 1.91
CA ARG A 304 -28.59 -41.59 2.75
C ARG A 304 -27.23 -42.25 2.56
N VAL A 305 -26.19 -41.45 2.28
CA VAL A 305 -24.86 -41.97 1.96
C VAL A 305 -23.81 -41.62 3.02
N ALA A 306 -23.22 -42.66 3.60
CA ALA A 306 -22.20 -42.53 4.64
C ALA A 306 -20.78 -42.38 4.06
N ASN A 307 -19.85 -41.90 4.88
CA ASN A 307 -18.42 -41.84 4.58
C ASN A 307 -18.06 -40.97 3.36
N VAL A 308 -18.93 -40.02 3.00
CA VAL A 308 -18.64 -38.98 1.99
C VAL A 308 -17.76 -37.92 2.63
N LEU A 309 -16.66 -37.55 1.95
CA LEU A 309 -15.70 -36.58 2.46
C LEU A 309 -16.21 -35.16 2.23
N VAL A 310 -16.20 -34.35 3.28
CA VAL A 310 -16.64 -32.96 3.27
C VAL A 310 -15.51 -32.10 3.86
N LYS A 311 -15.15 -31.03 3.18
CA LYS A 311 -14.11 -30.10 3.62
C LYS A 311 -14.62 -28.67 3.61
N LEU A 312 -14.29 -27.93 4.66
CA LEU A 312 -14.55 -26.50 4.77
C LEU A 312 -13.24 -25.78 4.51
N PHE A 313 -13.24 -24.87 3.55
CA PHE A 313 -12.10 -24.05 3.17
C PHE A 313 -12.40 -22.58 3.37
N ASP A 314 -11.35 -21.79 3.55
CA ASP A 314 -11.36 -20.35 3.32
C ASP A 314 -10.87 -20.11 1.88
N ALA A 315 -11.75 -19.60 1.02
CA ALA A 315 -11.44 -19.38 -0.38
C ALA A 315 -10.67 -18.06 -0.55
N ASP A 316 -9.40 -18.05 -0.16
CA ASP A 316 -8.54 -16.89 -0.37
C ASP A 316 -8.39 -16.60 -1.87
N THR A 317 -8.85 -15.42 -2.30
CA THR A 317 -8.74 -15.01 -3.71
C THR A 317 -7.35 -14.48 -4.10
N GLY A 318 -6.34 -14.76 -3.27
CA GLY A 318 -5.00 -14.19 -3.29
C GLY A 318 -3.93 -14.99 -4.05
N VAL A 319 -2.69 -14.96 -3.56
CA VAL A 319 -1.54 -15.76 -4.06
C VAL A 319 -1.45 -17.11 -3.35
N ASP A 320 -2.11 -17.24 -2.19
CA ASP A 320 -2.10 -18.44 -1.39
C ASP A 320 -3.16 -19.46 -1.85
N ARG A 321 -2.97 -20.71 -1.44
CA ARG A 321 -3.88 -21.83 -1.68
C ARG A 321 -5.02 -21.75 -0.67
N ASP A 322 -6.24 -22.10 -1.08
CA ASP A 322 -7.40 -22.21 -0.18
C ASP A 322 -7.01 -22.83 1.17
N ASP A 323 -7.22 -22.10 2.27
CA ASP A 323 -6.85 -22.55 3.61
C ASP A 323 -7.88 -23.57 4.11
N LEU A 324 -7.42 -24.78 4.44
CA LEU A 324 -8.30 -25.83 4.99
C LEU A 324 -8.71 -25.46 6.42
N LEU A 325 -9.96 -25.09 6.61
CA LEU A 325 -10.52 -24.78 7.93
C LEU A 325 -10.87 -26.04 8.72
N ALA A 326 -11.46 -27.04 8.05
CA ALA A 326 -11.83 -28.31 8.66
C ALA A 326 -12.06 -29.40 7.61
N SER A 327 -11.95 -30.67 8.02
CA SER A 327 -12.28 -31.85 7.21
C SER A 327 -13.09 -32.84 8.04
N GLY A 328 -14.13 -33.44 7.45
CA GLY A 328 -15.01 -34.39 8.10
C GLY A 328 -15.64 -35.36 7.10
N LYS A 329 -16.47 -36.28 7.59
CA LYS A 329 -17.20 -37.23 6.76
C LYS A 329 -18.65 -37.37 7.20
N THR A 330 -19.53 -37.72 6.28
CA THR A 330 -20.92 -38.05 6.63
C THR A 330 -21.01 -39.30 7.51
N ASP A 331 -21.93 -39.28 8.45
CA ASP A 331 -22.25 -40.41 9.33
C ASP A 331 -23.08 -41.49 8.61
N ARG A 332 -23.52 -42.52 9.35
CA ARG A 332 -24.36 -43.61 8.80
C ARG A 332 -25.71 -43.15 8.25
N ASN A 333 -26.19 -42.00 8.70
CA ASN A 333 -27.43 -41.37 8.23
C ASN A 333 -27.18 -40.37 7.10
N GLY A 334 -25.96 -40.32 6.55
CA GLY A 334 -25.58 -39.33 5.54
C GLY A 334 -25.50 -37.91 6.07
N PHE A 335 -25.63 -37.70 7.39
CA PHE A 335 -25.55 -36.39 8.00
C PHE A 335 -24.11 -35.96 8.19
N PHE A 336 -23.81 -34.68 7.94
CA PHE A 336 -22.55 -34.05 8.30
C PHE A 336 -22.79 -32.74 9.05
N ARG A 337 -21.85 -32.41 9.93
CA ARG A 337 -21.71 -31.09 10.54
C ARG A 337 -20.22 -30.77 10.63
N ILE A 338 -19.82 -29.65 10.05
CA ILE A 338 -18.42 -29.22 9.96
C ILE A 338 -18.30 -27.76 10.38
N SER A 339 -17.23 -27.44 11.09
CA SER A 339 -16.95 -26.09 11.59
C SER A 339 -15.46 -25.89 11.69
N GLY A 340 -14.99 -24.70 11.32
CA GLY A 340 -13.59 -24.31 11.45
C GLY A 340 -13.45 -22.82 11.71
N SER A 341 -12.25 -22.40 12.06
CA SER A 341 -11.96 -21.00 12.37
C SER A 341 -10.56 -20.62 11.92
N THR A 342 -10.39 -19.41 11.44
CA THR A 342 -9.07 -18.82 11.14
C THR A 342 -9.00 -17.38 11.64
N LYS A 343 -7.80 -16.80 11.64
CA LYS A 343 -7.55 -15.41 12.03
C LYS A 343 -7.24 -14.58 10.79
N GLU A 344 -8.16 -13.70 10.44
CA GLU A 344 -8.03 -12.82 9.28
C GLU A 344 -8.32 -11.37 9.63
N ILE A 345 -7.73 -10.45 8.86
CA ILE A 345 -8.01 -9.02 8.98
C ILE A 345 -9.41 -8.71 8.40
N THR A 346 -9.76 -9.36 7.30
CA THR A 346 -11.04 -9.27 6.59
C THR A 346 -12.03 -10.33 7.02
N ASN A 347 -13.27 -10.35 6.50
CA ASN A 347 -14.12 -11.55 6.57
C ASN A 347 -13.39 -12.74 5.93
N ILE A 348 -13.62 -13.92 6.51
CA ILE A 348 -13.26 -15.21 5.90
C ILE A 348 -14.24 -15.49 4.75
N ASP A 349 -13.82 -16.24 3.74
CA ASP A 349 -14.62 -16.60 2.55
C ASP A 349 -14.95 -18.11 2.57
N PRO A 350 -15.84 -18.58 3.49
CA PRO A 350 -16.04 -19.99 3.72
C PRO A 350 -16.67 -20.70 2.51
N LYS A 351 -16.07 -21.83 2.11
CA LYS A 351 -16.51 -22.68 0.99
C LYS A 351 -16.61 -24.13 1.43
N LEU A 352 -17.73 -24.78 1.10
CA LEU A 352 -17.93 -26.20 1.36
C LEU A 352 -17.61 -27.02 0.11
N ASN A 353 -16.68 -27.97 0.23
CA ASN A 353 -16.32 -28.92 -0.81
C ASN A 353 -16.84 -30.32 -0.43
N ILE A 354 -17.54 -30.98 -1.34
CA ILE A 354 -18.06 -32.33 -1.16
C ILE A 354 -17.40 -33.26 -2.17
N TYR A 355 -16.87 -34.39 -1.68
CA TYR A 355 -16.14 -35.38 -2.46
C TYR A 355 -16.83 -36.74 -2.38
N HIS A 356 -17.41 -37.19 -3.48
CA HIS A 356 -18.28 -38.36 -3.50
C HIS A 356 -18.01 -39.29 -4.68
N ASP A 357 -18.48 -40.53 -4.51
CA ASP A 357 -18.41 -41.59 -5.53
C ASP A 357 -19.79 -41.99 -6.07
N CYS A 358 -20.86 -41.26 -5.70
CA CYS A 358 -22.19 -41.49 -6.28
C CYS A 358 -22.14 -41.33 -7.80
N ASN A 359 -22.58 -42.36 -8.54
CA ASN A 359 -22.47 -42.47 -10.00
C ASN A 359 -21.03 -42.30 -10.54
N ASN A 360 -20.02 -42.72 -9.77
CA ASN A 360 -18.61 -42.64 -10.19
C ASN A 360 -17.99 -44.03 -10.31
N GLN A 361 -17.59 -44.40 -11.53
CA GLN A 361 -16.94 -45.69 -11.83
C GLN A 361 -15.45 -45.55 -12.16
N LEU A 362 -14.95 -44.31 -12.14
CA LEU A 362 -13.60 -43.96 -12.54
C LEU A 362 -12.74 -43.66 -11.29
N PRO A 363 -11.40 -43.80 -11.37
CA PRO A 363 -10.53 -43.37 -10.30
C PRO A 363 -10.73 -41.87 -10.02
N CYS A 364 -10.53 -41.47 -8.75
CA CYS A 364 -10.73 -40.11 -8.22
C CYS A 364 -12.20 -39.73 -7.97
N LYS A 365 -12.43 -38.95 -6.91
CA LYS A 365 -13.78 -38.58 -6.47
C LYS A 365 -14.37 -37.45 -7.32
N ARG A 366 -15.68 -37.47 -7.52
CA ARG A 366 -16.44 -36.31 -8.02
C ARG A 366 -16.42 -35.23 -6.93
N LYS A 367 -16.15 -33.98 -7.32
CA LYS A 367 -16.03 -32.83 -6.42
C LYS A 367 -16.84 -31.67 -6.95
N PHE A 368 -17.70 -31.12 -6.11
CA PHE A 368 -18.29 -29.80 -6.33
C PHE A 368 -18.19 -28.98 -5.05
N SER A 369 -18.34 -27.67 -5.22
CA SER A 369 -18.17 -26.72 -4.12
C SER A 369 -19.25 -25.64 -4.19
N PHE A 370 -19.65 -25.13 -3.04
CA PHE A 370 -20.47 -23.92 -2.98
C PHE A 370 -20.02 -23.01 -1.83
N PRO A 371 -20.03 -21.69 -2.04
CA PRO A 371 -19.71 -20.72 -1.00
C PRO A 371 -20.82 -20.68 0.05
N ILE A 372 -20.42 -20.41 1.28
CA ILE A 372 -21.29 -20.15 2.42
C ILE A 372 -21.40 -18.62 2.55
N ALA A 373 -22.63 -18.12 2.69
CA ALA A 373 -22.87 -16.68 2.76
C ALA A 373 -22.31 -16.06 4.06
N ASP A 374 -21.83 -14.82 3.95
CA ASP A 374 -21.25 -14.04 5.05
C ASP A 374 -22.09 -13.98 6.33
N GLN A 375 -23.42 -14.04 6.21
CA GLN A 375 -24.34 -14.05 7.35
C GLN A 375 -24.16 -15.26 8.29
N TYR A 376 -23.48 -16.32 7.84
CA TYR A 376 -23.13 -17.50 8.64
C TYR A 376 -21.73 -17.41 9.26
N ILE A 377 -20.99 -16.32 9.02
CA ILE A 377 -19.69 -16.06 9.66
C ILE A 377 -19.91 -15.55 11.08
N SER A 378 -19.26 -16.22 12.02
CA SER A 378 -19.33 -15.93 13.45
C SER A 378 -18.04 -15.26 13.94
N LYS A 379 -18.17 -14.33 14.89
CA LYS A 379 -17.00 -13.72 15.56
C LYS A 379 -16.42 -14.71 16.57
N GLY A 380 -15.10 -14.88 16.56
CA GLY A 380 -14.38 -15.82 17.43
C GLY A 380 -14.26 -17.22 16.84
N LYS A 381 -13.74 -18.15 17.66
CA LYS A 381 -13.45 -19.54 17.25
C LYS A 381 -14.69 -20.42 17.14
N THR A 382 -15.81 -20.01 17.74
CA THR A 382 -17.01 -20.84 17.86
C THR A 382 -18.10 -20.35 16.91
N VAL A 383 -18.58 -21.27 16.07
CA VAL A 383 -19.66 -21.02 15.11
C VAL A 383 -20.98 -20.82 15.85
N GLN A 384 -21.62 -19.68 15.64
CA GLN A 384 -22.93 -19.34 16.20
C GLN A 384 -24.08 -19.82 15.31
N SER A 385 -23.91 -19.76 13.98
CA SER A 385 -24.91 -20.21 13.01
C SER A 385 -24.27 -21.12 11.97
N HIS A 386 -24.83 -22.30 11.77
CA HIS A 386 -24.39 -23.22 10.73
C HIS A 386 -25.22 -23.00 9.48
N TYR A 387 -24.56 -22.95 8.31
CA TYR A 387 -25.25 -22.98 7.03
C TYR A 387 -25.86 -24.36 6.80
N ASP A 388 -27.19 -24.44 6.73
CA ASP A 388 -27.88 -25.70 6.48
C ASP A 388 -28.11 -25.88 4.98
N VAL A 389 -27.48 -26.91 4.41
CA VAL A 389 -27.61 -27.25 2.98
C VAL A 389 -28.85 -28.11 2.72
N GLY A 390 -29.56 -28.53 3.76
CA GLY A 390 -30.72 -29.41 3.69
C GLY A 390 -30.36 -30.82 3.22
N TYR A 391 -31.19 -31.36 2.32
CA TYR A 391 -30.97 -32.65 1.67
C TYR A 391 -30.38 -32.42 0.29
N LEU A 392 -29.21 -33.02 0.04
CA LEU A 392 -28.47 -32.83 -1.21
C LEU A 392 -28.32 -34.16 -1.94
N GLU A 393 -28.90 -34.24 -3.13
CA GLU A 393 -28.86 -35.42 -4.00
C GLU A 393 -27.58 -35.42 -4.86
N LEU A 394 -26.71 -36.41 -4.65
CA LEU A 394 -25.39 -36.52 -5.29
C LEU A 394 -25.42 -37.29 -6.61
N SER A 395 -26.55 -37.90 -6.98
CA SER A 395 -26.67 -38.65 -8.24
C SER A 395 -26.66 -37.73 -9.47
N GLU A 396 -27.14 -36.49 -9.31
CA GLU A 396 -27.12 -35.46 -10.34
C GLU A 396 -25.72 -34.84 -10.54
N LYS A 397 -25.56 -34.06 -11.62
CA LYS A 397 -24.32 -33.34 -11.89
C LYS A 397 -24.48 -31.88 -11.49
N PHE A 398 -23.61 -31.40 -10.61
CA PHE A 398 -23.65 -30.00 -10.17
C PHE A 398 -22.89 -29.08 -11.14
N PRO A 399 -23.30 -27.80 -11.26
CA PRO A 399 -22.52 -26.80 -11.99
C PRO A 399 -21.09 -26.68 -11.43
N GLY A 400 -20.09 -26.64 -12.30
CA GLY A 400 -18.68 -26.52 -11.89
C GLY A 400 -18.09 -27.76 -11.23
N GLU A 401 -18.78 -28.90 -11.30
CA GLU A 401 -18.27 -30.16 -10.76
C GLU A 401 -17.04 -30.67 -11.54
N ALA A 402 -15.99 -31.01 -10.79
CA ALA A 402 -14.71 -31.50 -11.28
C ALA A 402 -14.38 -32.88 -10.69
N ARG A 403 -13.23 -33.44 -11.06
CA ARG A 403 -12.67 -34.66 -10.46
C ARG A 403 -11.44 -34.30 -9.65
N ASP A 404 -11.34 -34.86 -8.45
CA ASP A 404 -10.21 -34.62 -7.55
C ASP A 404 -9.60 -35.94 -7.08
N CYS A 405 -8.32 -36.12 -7.42
CA CYS A 405 -7.51 -37.30 -7.11
C CYS A 405 -6.60 -37.08 -5.90
N ILE A 406 -6.43 -35.83 -5.47
CA ILE A 406 -5.47 -35.40 -4.44
C ILE A 406 -6.27 -34.56 -3.45
N HIS A 407 -7.12 -35.23 -2.68
CA HIS A 407 -8.05 -34.58 -1.76
C HIS A 407 -7.59 -34.63 -0.31
#